data_AF-A0A972ZZS8-F1
#
_entry.id   AF-A0A972ZZS8-F1
#
_cell.length_a   1.000
_cell.length_b   1.000
_cell.length_c   1.000
_cell.angle_alpha   90.00
_cell.angle_beta   90.00
_cell.angle_gamma   90.00
#
_symmetry.space_group_name_H-M   'P 1'
#
loop_
_entity.id
_entity.type
_entity.pdbx_description
1 polymer ?
#
loop_
_entity_poly.entity_id
_entity_poly.type
_entity_poly.pdbx_seq_one_letter_code
_entity_poly.pdbx_strand_id
1 'polypeptide(L)'
;MKLTKTIVILLCCVMIVSIAVGKGSGKKSDCVTIQSGEILDSAGNVITVGFDQWGYNYQARLFNGYYCDAYRDAAWCQDYAEDILIMKWNDAWLSNKDCDGDGLLDRHFGFDSYVGSGAWCTNHQSGDYEDANGDIQTWNYFVKIVAPPADASVEGGVWYTADGKEIGPVLWGDFAVTQEVYNDTGTGDHGLLFKAVCPGLGKYKP
;
A
#
# COMPACT_ATOMS: atom_id res chain seq x y z
N MET A 1 -3.90 -19.74 -29.67
CA MET A 1 -3.26 -20.17 -28.40
C MET A 1 -3.20 -18.94 -27.51
N LYS A 2 -4.34 -18.57 -26.91
CA LYS A 2 -4.46 -17.37 -26.08
C LYS A 2 -3.82 -17.72 -24.74
N LEU A 3 -2.83 -16.95 -24.31
CA LEU A 3 -2.17 -17.12 -23.02
C LEU A 3 -3.26 -17.22 -21.95
N THR A 4 -3.33 -18.34 -21.25
CA THR A 4 -3.84 -18.36 -19.88
C THR A 4 -3.13 -17.22 -19.17
N LYS A 5 -3.86 -16.14 -18.86
CA LYS A 5 -3.40 -15.10 -17.96
C LYS A 5 -3.21 -15.80 -16.61
N THR A 6 -2.03 -16.39 -16.40
CA THR A 6 -1.57 -16.65 -15.04
C THR A 6 -1.51 -15.27 -14.42
N ILE A 7 -2.49 -14.97 -13.57
CA ILE A 7 -2.59 -13.73 -12.81
C ILE A 7 -1.38 -13.71 -11.86
N VAL A 8 -0.24 -13.32 -12.41
CA VAL A 8 0.92 -12.85 -11.65
C VAL A 8 0.60 -11.38 -11.43
N ILE A 9 -0.13 -11.06 -10.36
CA ILE A 9 -0.34 -9.68 -9.92
C ILE A 9 1.03 -9.15 -9.52
N LEU A 10 1.69 -8.52 -10.49
CA LEU A 10 2.97 -7.88 -10.33
C LEU A 10 2.72 -6.55 -9.59
N LEU A 11 2.61 -6.62 -8.26
CA LEU A 11 2.60 -5.45 -7.39
C LEU A 11 4.04 -4.90 -7.32
N CYS A 12 4.45 -4.15 -8.35
CA CYS A 12 5.78 -3.55 -8.46
C CYS A 12 5.84 -2.18 -7.78
N CYS A 13 6.65 -2.05 -6.72
CA CYS A 13 7.02 -0.77 -6.16
C CYS A 13 8.15 -0.13 -6.96
N VAL A 14 7.97 1.13 -7.37
CA VAL A 14 9.10 2.00 -7.72
C VAL A 14 9.85 2.31 -6.42
N MET A 15 11.02 1.70 -6.24
CA MET A 15 11.98 2.15 -5.22
C MET A 15 12.56 3.49 -5.68
N ILE A 16 12.11 4.57 -5.04
CA ILE A 16 12.75 5.88 -5.17
C ILE A 16 14.04 5.83 -4.36
N VAL A 17 15.16 6.06 -5.04
CA VAL A 17 16.48 6.19 -4.42
C VAL A 17 16.44 7.38 -3.45
N SER A 18 16.46 7.10 -2.15
CA SER A 18 16.58 8.11 -1.11
C SER A 18 17.95 8.79 -1.21
N ILE A 19 17.98 10.06 -1.60
CA ILE A 19 19.16 10.91 -1.43
C ILE A 19 19.23 11.24 0.05
N ALA A 20 20.28 10.79 0.74
CA ALA A 20 20.50 11.08 2.15
C ALA A 20 20.70 12.59 2.35
N VAL A 21 19.67 13.28 2.83
CA VAL A 21 19.77 14.64 3.34
C VAL A 21 20.17 14.57 4.82
N GLY A 22 21.15 15.41 5.18
CA GLY A 22 21.81 15.37 6.48
C GLY A 22 20.86 15.62 7.66
N LYS A 23 21.15 14.91 8.76
CA LYS A 23 20.43 14.95 10.04
C LYS A 23 20.53 16.35 10.66
N GLY A 24 19.55 17.20 10.37
CA GLY A 24 19.35 18.48 11.04
C GLY A 24 18.72 18.27 12.41
N SER A 25 19.49 18.48 13.48
CA SER A 25 18.96 18.55 14.84
C SER A 25 18.18 19.85 15.03
N GLY A 26 16.94 19.89 14.52
CA GLY A 26 15.99 20.99 14.73
C GLY A 26 15.13 20.73 15.96
N LYS A 27 14.83 21.78 16.73
CA LYS A 27 13.75 21.81 17.73
C LYS A 27 12.49 21.16 17.14
N LYS A 28 11.64 20.54 17.97
CA LYS A 28 10.26 20.18 17.60
C LYS A 28 9.55 21.45 17.12
N SER A 29 9.67 21.77 15.83
CA SER A 29 8.68 22.58 15.13
C SER A 29 7.42 21.75 15.14
N ASP A 30 6.29 22.38 15.44
CA ASP A 30 5.01 21.73 15.23
C ASP A 30 4.99 21.20 13.79
N CYS A 31 4.62 19.93 13.59
CA CYS A 31 4.61 19.34 12.26
C CYS A 31 3.76 20.18 11.31
N VAL A 32 4.26 20.39 10.10
CA VAL A 32 3.53 21.07 9.04
C VAL A 32 2.39 20.16 8.59
N THR A 33 1.24 20.75 8.29
CA THR A 33 0.03 20.01 7.87
C THR A 33 -0.36 20.43 6.47
N ILE A 34 -1.10 19.58 5.76
CA ILE A 34 -1.60 19.89 4.41
C ILE A 34 -2.35 21.24 4.35
N GLN A 35 -3.02 21.64 5.43
CA GLN A 35 -3.74 22.90 5.53
C GLN A 35 -2.84 24.15 5.48
N SER A 36 -1.52 24.03 5.70
CA SER A 36 -0.62 25.18 5.55
C SER A 36 -0.35 25.56 4.10
N GLY A 37 -0.56 24.61 3.16
CA GLY A 37 -0.22 24.80 1.75
C GLY A 37 1.28 24.74 1.44
N GLU A 38 2.09 24.20 2.36
CA GLU A 38 3.55 24.14 2.22
C GLU A 38 4.06 22.74 1.80
N ILE A 39 3.28 21.69 2.01
CA ILE A 39 3.68 20.30 1.73
C ILE A 39 3.59 20.02 0.22
N LEU A 40 4.61 19.38 -0.32
CA LEU A 40 4.73 19.01 -1.73
C LEU A 40 4.59 17.50 -1.95
N ASP A 41 4.17 17.12 -3.15
CA ASP A 41 4.29 15.75 -3.65
C ASP A 41 5.70 15.50 -4.22
N SER A 42 5.98 14.25 -4.62
CA SER A 42 7.28 13.88 -5.20
C SER A 42 7.59 14.55 -6.55
N ALA A 43 6.60 15.18 -7.19
CA ALA A 43 6.76 15.95 -8.42
C ALA A 43 6.90 17.47 -8.14
N GLY A 44 6.87 17.89 -6.88
CA GLY A 44 6.99 19.28 -6.46
C GLY A 44 5.69 20.07 -6.50
N ASN A 45 4.53 19.43 -6.68
CA ASN A 45 3.24 20.10 -6.63
C ASN A 45 2.75 20.22 -5.18
N VAL A 46 2.07 21.32 -4.85
CA VAL A 46 1.48 21.49 -3.52
C VAL A 46 0.35 20.47 -3.32
N ILE A 47 0.43 19.71 -2.22
CA ILE A 47 -0.65 18.83 -1.79
C ILE A 47 -1.75 19.67 -1.16
N THR A 48 -2.97 19.50 -1.65
CA THR A 48 -4.15 20.24 -1.17
C THR A 48 -5.07 19.34 -0.36
N VAL A 49 -6.06 19.98 0.28
CA VAL A 49 -7.11 19.29 1.03
C VAL A 49 -8.10 18.58 0.10
N GLY A 50 -8.66 17.46 0.53
CA GLY A 50 -9.60 16.68 -0.27
C GLY A 50 -8.93 15.69 -1.23
N PHE A 51 -9.63 15.32 -2.29
CA PHE A 51 -9.10 14.45 -3.34
C PHE A 51 -8.30 15.27 -4.36
N ASP A 52 -7.11 14.78 -4.72
CA ASP A 52 -6.38 15.26 -5.88
C ASP A 52 -6.97 14.70 -7.19
N GLN A 53 -6.44 15.16 -8.32
CA GLN A 53 -6.86 14.73 -9.66
C GLN A 53 -6.64 13.23 -9.94
N TRP A 54 -5.83 12.56 -9.12
CA TRP A 54 -5.52 11.13 -9.24
C TRP A 54 -6.34 10.27 -8.29
N GLY A 55 -7.18 10.86 -7.43
CA GLY A 55 -8.00 10.13 -6.46
C GLY A 55 -7.34 9.90 -5.10
N TYR A 56 -6.22 10.56 -4.79
CA TYR A 56 -5.64 10.55 -3.43
C TYR A 56 -6.27 11.61 -2.55
N ASN A 57 -6.70 11.20 -1.36
CA ASN A 57 -7.02 12.09 -0.24
C ASN A 57 -6.11 11.77 0.94
N TYR A 58 -4.98 12.48 1.02
CA TYR A 58 -3.95 12.25 2.03
C TYR A 58 -4.45 12.56 3.45
N GLN A 59 -5.34 13.55 3.62
CA GLN A 59 -5.94 13.86 4.93
C GLN A 59 -6.79 12.70 5.46
N ALA A 60 -7.54 12.04 4.57
CA ALA A 60 -8.38 10.89 4.89
C ALA A 60 -7.62 9.55 4.85
N ARG A 61 -6.35 9.54 4.40
CA ARG A 61 -5.53 8.35 4.16
C ARG A 61 -6.26 7.33 3.28
N LEU A 62 -6.82 7.86 2.19
CA LEU A 62 -7.70 7.16 1.28
C LEU A 62 -7.26 7.42 -0.15
N PHE A 63 -7.22 6.36 -0.94
CA PHE A 63 -7.19 6.45 -2.39
C PHE A 63 -8.49 5.84 -2.92
N ASN A 64 -9.07 6.47 -3.93
CA ASN A 64 -10.26 5.98 -4.62
C ASN A 64 -10.24 6.42 -6.08
N GLY A 65 -9.91 5.50 -6.97
CA GLY A 65 -9.76 5.77 -8.40
C GLY A 65 -9.49 4.47 -9.17
N TYR A 66 -8.96 4.59 -10.39
CA TYR A 66 -8.49 3.43 -11.14
C TYR A 66 -7.09 3.01 -10.72
N TYR A 67 -6.72 1.76 -10.98
CA TYR A 67 -5.45 1.18 -10.54
C TYR A 67 -4.27 1.98 -11.09
N CYS A 68 -4.32 2.39 -12.36
CA CYS A 68 -3.21 3.12 -12.98
C CYS A 68 -3.12 4.59 -12.54
N ASP A 69 -4.22 5.20 -12.08
CA ASP A 69 -4.22 6.54 -11.46
C ASP A 69 -3.34 6.58 -10.19
N ALA A 70 -3.35 5.48 -9.42
CA ALA A 70 -2.50 5.33 -8.24
C ALA A 70 -1.01 5.47 -8.57
N TYR A 71 -0.64 5.18 -9.82
CA TYR A 71 0.72 5.24 -10.33
C TYR A 71 0.91 6.33 -11.38
N ARG A 72 0.03 7.34 -11.43
CA ARG A 72 0.16 8.50 -12.32
C ARG A 72 0.24 8.08 -13.80
N ASP A 73 -0.59 7.12 -14.19
CA ASP A 73 -0.62 6.54 -15.54
C ASP A 73 0.73 5.97 -16.01
N ALA A 74 1.51 5.41 -15.09
CA ALA A 74 2.77 4.78 -15.45
C ALA A 74 2.56 3.69 -16.53
N ALA A 75 3.48 3.62 -17.50
CA ALA A 75 3.34 2.74 -18.66
C ALA A 75 3.16 1.24 -18.29
N TRP A 76 3.68 0.81 -17.15
CA TRP A 76 3.60 -0.59 -16.72
C TRP A 76 2.23 -0.99 -16.14
N CYS A 77 1.39 -0.03 -15.73
CA CYS A 77 0.07 -0.34 -15.16
C CYS A 77 -1.08 -0.27 -16.18
N GLN A 78 -0.78 0.02 -17.45
CA GLN A 78 -1.80 0.29 -18.46
C GLN A 78 -2.72 -0.91 -18.75
N ASP A 79 -2.23 -2.14 -18.56
CA ASP A 79 -3.06 -3.34 -18.66
C ASP A 79 -4.18 -3.42 -17.59
N TYR A 80 -4.08 -2.58 -16.55
CA TYR A 80 -4.99 -2.50 -15.41
C TYR A 80 -5.66 -1.10 -15.33
N ALA A 81 -5.60 -0.30 -16.40
CA ALA A 81 -6.08 1.09 -16.38
C ALA A 81 -7.59 1.23 -16.08
N GLU A 82 -8.37 0.18 -16.35
CA GLU A 82 -9.83 0.16 -16.11
C GLU A 82 -10.19 -0.50 -14.78
N ASP A 83 -9.24 -1.11 -14.07
CA ASP A 83 -9.48 -1.75 -12.79
C ASP A 83 -9.66 -0.70 -11.69
N ILE A 84 -10.64 -0.90 -10.82
CA ILE A 84 -10.90 -0.01 -9.70
C ILE A 84 -9.97 -0.37 -8.56
N LEU A 85 -9.40 0.64 -7.90
CA LEU A 85 -8.59 0.48 -6.69
C LEU A 85 -9.06 1.45 -5.60
N ILE A 86 -9.31 0.89 -4.41
CA ILE A 86 -9.53 1.64 -3.18
C ILE A 86 -8.44 1.25 -2.20
N MET A 87 -7.67 2.23 -1.73
CA MET A 87 -6.67 1.99 -0.68
C MET A 87 -7.00 2.76 0.59
N LYS A 88 -6.68 2.18 1.74
CA LYS A 88 -6.70 2.86 3.04
C LYS A 88 -5.44 2.55 3.81
N TRP A 89 -4.91 3.52 4.54
CA TRP A 89 -3.67 3.36 5.30
C TRP A 89 -3.66 4.15 6.61
N ASN A 90 -2.63 3.96 7.43
CA ASN A 90 -2.37 4.77 8.64
C ASN A 90 -1.18 5.72 8.47
N ASP A 91 -0.98 6.58 9.47
CA ASP A 91 0.13 7.56 9.46
C ASP A 91 1.52 6.95 9.33
N ALA A 92 1.73 5.75 9.89
CA ALA A 92 3.02 5.08 9.75
C ALA A 92 3.29 4.64 8.30
N TRP A 93 2.25 4.36 7.49
CA TRP A 93 2.40 4.08 6.07
C TRP A 93 2.74 5.34 5.26
N LEU A 94 1.90 6.36 5.41
CA LEU A 94 2.05 7.68 4.80
C LEU A 94 1.23 8.68 5.64
N SER A 95 1.94 9.58 6.30
CA SER A 95 1.38 10.63 7.16
C SER A 95 0.57 11.64 6.35
N ASN A 96 -0.21 12.47 7.05
CA ASN A 96 -0.83 13.67 6.48
C ASN A 96 -0.11 14.96 6.92
N LYS A 97 1.16 14.81 7.35
CA LYS A 97 2.02 15.85 7.90
C LYS A 97 3.45 15.65 7.43
N ASP A 98 4.20 16.73 7.58
CA ASP A 98 5.66 16.78 7.52
C ASP A 98 6.14 17.11 8.94
N CYS A 99 6.82 16.16 9.58
CA CYS A 99 7.38 16.30 10.92
C CYS A 99 8.92 16.30 10.91
N ASP A 100 9.57 15.83 9.85
CA ASP A 100 11.04 15.85 9.73
C ASP A 100 11.59 17.10 9.00
N GLY A 101 10.70 17.91 8.42
CA GLY A 101 10.99 19.20 7.80
C GLY A 101 11.53 19.09 6.38
N ASP A 102 11.30 17.98 5.67
CA ASP A 102 11.73 17.79 4.28
C ASP A 102 10.75 18.39 3.24
N GLY A 103 9.60 18.89 3.70
CA GLY A 103 8.55 19.47 2.86
C GLY A 103 7.64 18.44 2.21
N LEU A 104 7.77 17.15 2.53
CA LEU A 104 6.99 16.04 1.99
C LEU A 104 6.16 15.36 3.09
N LEU A 105 5.21 14.51 2.70
CA LEU A 105 4.48 13.70 3.67
C LEU A 105 5.38 12.63 4.27
N ASP A 106 5.46 12.56 5.60
CA ASP A 106 6.33 11.61 6.27
C ASP A 106 5.93 10.15 5.97
N ARG A 107 6.93 9.28 5.92
CA ARG A 107 6.78 7.82 5.90
C ARG A 107 7.48 7.25 7.13
N HIS A 108 6.84 6.31 7.82
CA HIS A 108 7.37 5.64 9.03
C HIS A 108 8.08 6.61 10.00
N PHE A 109 7.50 7.80 10.21
CA PHE A 109 8.13 8.87 11.00
C PHE A 109 8.53 8.39 12.39
N GLY A 110 9.79 8.63 12.77
CA GLY A 110 10.37 8.19 14.03
C GLY A 110 10.92 6.76 14.03
N PHE A 111 10.92 6.07 12.89
CA PHE A 111 11.47 4.73 12.70
C PHE A 111 12.48 4.70 11.54
N ASP A 112 13.48 3.83 11.64
CA ASP A 112 14.54 3.67 10.62
C ASP A 112 14.03 3.04 9.31
N SER A 113 12.91 2.31 9.38
CA SER A 113 12.24 1.68 8.23
C SER A 113 10.75 1.47 8.52
N TYR A 114 10.02 0.87 7.58
CA TYR A 114 8.66 0.44 7.85
C TYR A 114 8.58 -0.67 8.92
N VAL A 115 9.58 -1.57 8.98
CA VAL A 115 9.64 -2.61 10.01
C VAL A 115 9.65 -1.99 11.41
N GLY A 116 8.72 -2.42 12.26
CA GLY A 116 8.52 -1.88 13.60
C GLY A 116 7.67 -0.60 13.69
N SER A 117 7.35 0.06 12.57
CA SER A 117 6.56 1.30 12.57
C SER A 117 5.07 1.10 12.85
N GLY A 118 4.57 -0.13 12.70
CA GLY A 118 3.13 -0.43 12.74
C GLY A 118 2.35 0.09 11.54
N ALA A 119 3.03 0.40 10.42
CA ALA A 119 2.41 0.76 9.15
C ALA A 119 1.47 -0.33 8.65
N TRP A 120 0.36 0.06 8.02
CA TRP A 120 -0.52 -0.85 7.31
C TRP A 120 -1.22 -0.16 6.15
N CYS A 121 -1.57 -0.95 5.14
CA CYS A 121 -2.40 -0.57 4.02
C CYS A 121 -3.40 -1.69 3.72
N THR A 122 -4.56 -1.33 3.19
CA THR A 122 -5.46 -2.27 2.53
C THR A 122 -5.62 -1.88 1.08
N ASN A 123 -5.58 -2.86 0.18
CA ASN A 123 -5.98 -2.64 -1.21
C ASN A 123 -7.27 -3.44 -1.45
N HIS A 124 -8.27 -2.77 -2.00
CA HIS A 124 -9.48 -3.40 -2.50
C HIS A 124 -9.56 -3.10 -3.99
N GLN A 125 -9.50 -4.14 -4.80
CA GLN A 125 -9.43 -4.08 -6.25
C GLN A 125 -10.62 -4.81 -6.85
N SER A 126 -11.09 -4.35 -8.00
CA SER A 126 -12.12 -5.04 -8.78
C SER A 126 -12.06 -4.62 -10.23
N GLY A 127 -12.46 -5.52 -11.11
CA GLY A 127 -12.53 -5.25 -12.54
C GLY A 127 -13.34 -6.32 -13.26
N ASP A 128 -13.40 -6.16 -14.58
CA ASP A 128 -14.12 -7.05 -15.49
C ASP A 128 -13.17 -7.57 -16.58
N TYR A 129 -13.45 -8.76 -17.12
CA TYR A 129 -12.75 -9.28 -18.30
C TYR A 129 -13.67 -10.14 -19.16
N GLU A 130 -13.40 -10.21 -20.46
CA GLU A 130 -14.08 -11.14 -21.37
C GLU A 130 -13.37 -12.50 -21.36
N ASP A 131 -14.11 -13.58 -21.15
CA ASP A 131 -13.58 -14.94 -21.13
C ASP A 131 -13.43 -15.57 -22.52
N ALA A 132 -13.15 -16.88 -22.58
CA ALA A 132 -12.98 -17.59 -23.85
C ALA A 132 -14.29 -17.77 -24.65
N ASN A 133 -15.44 -17.67 -23.99
CA ASN A 133 -16.77 -17.81 -24.58
C ASN A 133 -17.36 -16.46 -25.01
N GLY A 134 -16.70 -15.35 -24.65
CA GLY A 134 -17.20 -14.00 -24.91
C GLY A 134 -18.10 -13.48 -23.79
N ASP A 135 -18.16 -14.17 -22.65
CA ASP A 135 -18.93 -13.73 -21.49
C ASP A 135 -18.08 -12.78 -20.63
N ILE A 136 -18.70 -11.72 -20.13
CA ILE A 136 -18.07 -10.79 -19.20
C ILE A 136 -18.06 -11.41 -17.80
N GLN A 137 -16.87 -11.52 -17.23
CA GLN A 137 -16.60 -12.01 -15.89
C GLN A 137 -16.15 -10.85 -15.01
N THR A 138 -16.53 -10.90 -13.74
CA THR A 138 -16.15 -9.89 -12.74
C THR A 138 -15.31 -10.54 -11.66
N TRP A 139 -14.29 -9.81 -11.20
CA TRP A 139 -13.45 -10.23 -10.10
C TRP A 139 -13.35 -9.13 -9.04
N ASN A 140 -13.06 -9.54 -7.80
CA ASN A 140 -12.60 -8.64 -6.76
C ASN A 140 -11.51 -9.29 -5.91
N TYR A 141 -10.60 -8.46 -5.44
CA TYR A 141 -9.48 -8.86 -4.60
C TYR A 141 -9.33 -7.88 -3.43
N PHE A 142 -9.20 -8.41 -2.22
CA PHE A 142 -8.95 -7.62 -1.03
C PHE A 142 -7.75 -8.17 -0.28
N VAL A 143 -6.81 -7.28 0.05
CA VAL A 143 -5.61 -7.63 0.81
C VAL A 143 -5.35 -6.67 1.96
N LYS A 144 -4.85 -7.23 3.07
CA LYS A 144 -4.30 -6.48 4.19
C LYS A 144 -2.79 -6.65 4.25
N ILE A 145 -2.09 -5.52 4.24
CA ILE A 145 -0.64 -5.44 4.26
C ILE A 145 -0.24 -4.73 5.56
N VAL A 146 0.72 -5.28 6.29
CA VAL A 146 1.24 -4.68 7.53
C VAL A 146 2.75 -4.69 7.52
N ALA A 147 3.37 -3.72 8.17
CA ALA A 147 4.74 -3.85 8.59
C ALA A 147 4.83 -4.83 9.78
N PRO A 148 5.78 -5.78 9.77
CA PRO A 148 6.03 -6.65 10.91
C PRO A 148 6.65 -5.86 12.07
N PRO A 149 6.57 -6.37 13.32
CA PRO A 149 7.26 -5.75 14.45
C PRO A 149 8.78 -5.85 14.30
N ALA A 150 9.51 -4.99 15.01
CA ALA A 150 10.97 -4.88 14.86
C ALA A 150 11.76 -6.14 15.25
N ASP A 151 11.18 -7.00 16.08
CA ASP A 151 11.76 -8.26 16.55
C ASP A 151 11.28 -9.49 15.75
N ALA A 152 10.53 -9.27 14.67
CA ALA A 152 10.12 -10.35 13.77
C ALA A 152 11.31 -10.91 12.97
N SER A 153 11.14 -12.13 12.49
CA SER A 153 12.13 -12.81 11.64
C SER A 153 11.47 -13.39 10.40
N VAL A 154 12.27 -13.56 9.33
CA VAL A 154 11.83 -14.19 8.08
C VAL A 154 12.39 -15.61 8.01
N GLU A 155 11.50 -16.59 7.81
CA GLU A 155 11.86 -17.97 7.50
C GLU A 155 11.07 -18.43 6.28
N GLY A 156 11.75 -18.96 5.26
CA GLY A 156 11.09 -19.48 4.06
C GLY A 156 10.24 -18.47 3.28
N GLY A 157 10.56 -17.17 3.37
CA GLY A 157 9.77 -16.10 2.72
C GLY A 157 8.50 -15.71 3.47
N VAL A 158 8.39 -16.08 4.74
CA VAL A 158 7.26 -15.77 5.62
C VAL A 158 7.77 -15.05 6.87
N TRP A 159 7.06 -14.01 7.29
CA TRP A 159 7.33 -13.28 8.53
C TRP A 159 6.74 -14.01 9.74
N TYR A 160 7.51 -14.09 10.82
CA TYR A 160 7.11 -14.63 12.10
C TYR A 160 7.41 -13.63 13.22
N THR A 161 6.50 -13.52 14.18
CA THR A 161 6.74 -12.79 15.44
C THR A 161 7.86 -13.46 16.25
N ALA A 162 8.43 -12.76 17.24
CA ALA A 162 9.44 -13.32 18.14
C ALA A 162 8.98 -14.56 18.92
N ASP A 163 7.67 -14.74 19.13
CA ASP A 163 7.06 -15.94 19.74
C ASP A 163 6.71 -17.04 18.71
N GLY A 164 7.17 -16.91 17.47
CA GLY A 164 7.05 -17.93 16.41
C GLY A 164 5.68 -18.00 15.75
N LYS A 165 4.82 -16.97 15.88
CA LYS A 165 3.52 -16.94 15.19
C LYS A 165 3.68 -16.35 13.80
N GLU A 166 3.09 -17.03 12.83
CA GLU A 166 3.03 -16.54 11.46
C GLU A 166 2.28 -15.21 11.37
N ILE A 167 2.93 -14.24 10.75
CA ILE A 167 2.36 -12.95 10.35
C ILE A 167 1.86 -13.04 8.90
N GLY A 168 2.64 -13.68 8.03
CA GLY A 168 2.29 -13.99 6.65
C GLY A 168 3.44 -13.79 5.66
N PRO A 169 3.22 -14.04 4.36
CA PRO A 169 4.28 -14.01 3.35
C PRO A 169 4.89 -12.62 3.21
N VAL A 170 6.21 -12.59 2.98
CA VAL A 170 6.99 -11.37 2.75
C VAL A 170 6.48 -10.67 1.49
N LEU A 171 6.19 -9.39 1.63
CA LEU A 171 5.84 -8.49 0.55
C LEU A 171 6.82 -7.31 0.56
N TRP A 172 7.46 -7.06 -0.58
CA TRP A 172 8.38 -5.93 -0.80
C TRP A 172 9.52 -5.80 0.24
N GLY A 173 9.95 -6.91 0.82
CA GLY A 173 11.01 -6.93 1.84
C GLY A 173 10.52 -6.54 3.23
N ASP A 174 9.82 -5.42 3.38
CA ASP A 174 9.49 -4.82 4.68
C ASP A 174 8.05 -5.04 5.16
N PHE A 175 7.23 -5.76 4.40
CA PHE A 175 5.82 -5.97 4.72
C PHE A 175 5.45 -7.45 4.74
N ALA A 176 4.30 -7.72 5.35
CA ALA A 176 3.64 -9.01 5.35
C ALA A 176 2.20 -8.87 4.89
N VAL A 177 1.75 -9.81 4.05
CA VAL A 177 0.31 -9.97 3.77
C VAL A 177 -0.31 -10.74 4.92
N THR A 178 -1.37 -10.22 5.54
CA THR A 178 -2.01 -10.85 6.70
C THR A 178 -3.39 -11.44 6.40
N GLN A 179 -3.99 -11.03 5.29
CA GLN A 179 -5.28 -11.53 4.84
C GLN A 179 -5.42 -11.28 3.34
N GLU A 180 -5.94 -12.28 2.61
CA GLU A 180 -6.30 -12.19 1.19
C GLU A 180 -7.67 -12.80 0.95
N VAL A 181 -8.50 -12.10 0.19
CA VAL A 181 -9.81 -12.55 -0.25
C VAL A 181 -9.88 -12.33 -1.76
N TYR A 182 -10.32 -13.33 -2.50
CA TYR A 182 -10.47 -13.26 -3.95
C TYR A 182 -11.80 -13.88 -4.35
N ASN A 183 -12.48 -13.24 -5.29
CA ASN A 183 -13.70 -13.75 -5.89
C ASN A 183 -13.64 -13.51 -7.39
N ASP A 184 -14.02 -14.49 -8.19
CA ASP A 184 -13.99 -14.41 -9.65
C ASP A 184 -15.10 -15.30 -10.23
N THR A 185 -15.99 -14.69 -11.01
CA THR A 185 -17.13 -15.41 -11.60
C THR A 185 -16.72 -16.38 -12.71
N GLY A 186 -15.58 -16.13 -13.37
CA GLY A 186 -15.11 -16.95 -14.49
C GLY A 186 -14.32 -18.17 -14.05
N THR A 187 -13.46 -18.03 -13.04
CA THR A 187 -12.72 -19.19 -12.46
C THR A 187 -13.54 -19.95 -11.43
N GLY A 188 -14.57 -19.30 -10.85
CA GLY A 188 -15.36 -19.83 -9.74
C GLY A 188 -14.68 -19.67 -8.38
N ASP A 189 -13.56 -18.95 -8.29
CA ASP A 189 -12.90 -18.65 -7.02
C ASP A 189 -13.83 -17.83 -6.12
N HIS A 190 -13.89 -18.18 -4.84
CA HIS A 190 -14.78 -17.53 -3.89
C HIS A 190 -14.24 -17.52 -2.46
N GLY A 191 -13.97 -16.33 -1.95
CA GLY A 191 -13.73 -16.06 -0.54
C GLY A 191 -12.27 -16.02 -0.14
N LEU A 192 -11.98 -16.59 1.04
CA LEU A 192 -10.72 -16.39 1.76
C LEU A 192 -9.60 -17.23 1.14
N LEU A 193 -8.56 -16.58 0.60
CA LEU A 193 -7.35 -17.26 0.13
C LEU A 193 -6.35 -17.47 1.28
N PHE A 194 -6.17 -16.44 2.11
CA PHE A 194 -5.22 -16.47 3.20
C PHE A 194 -5.70 -15.66 4.41
N LYS A 195 -5.35 -16.10 5.62
CA LYS A 195 -5.58 -15.38 6.86
C LYS A 195 -4.58 -15.80 7.92
N ALA A 196 -3.71 -14.88 8.32
CA ALA A 196 -2.80 -15.09 9.42
C ALA A 196 -3.55 -15.26 10.75
N VAL A 197 -2.85 -15.78 11.77
CA VAL A 197 -3.39 -15.95 13.14
C VAL A 197 -3.86 -14.60 13.72
N CYS A 198 -3.15 -13.52 13.38
CA CYS A 198 -3.44 -12.18 13.86
C CYS A 198 -3.56 -11.17 12.70
N PRO A 199 -4.68 -11.16 11.94
CA PRO A 199 -4.82 -10.37 10.71
C PRO A 199 -5.36 -8.95 10.95
N GLY A 200 -5.23 -8.46 12.18
CA GLY A 200 -5.77 -7.18 12.61
C GLY A 200 -4.88 -6.03 12.16
N LEU A 201 -5.48 -5.01 11.52
CA LEU A 201 -4.77 -3.76 11.24
C LEU A 201 -4.35 -3.11 12.57
N GLY A 202 -3.09 -2.70 12.66
CA GLY A 202 -2.53 -2.12 13.88
C GLY A 202 -2.22 -3.13 15.00
N LYS A 203 -2.27 -4.44 14.73
CA LYS A 203 -1.85 -5.48 15.69
C LYS A 203 -0.38 -5.33 16.10
N TYR A 204 0.47 -4.96 15.15
CA TYR A 204 1.92 -4.85 15.31
C TYR A 204 2.37 -3.41 15.51
N LYS A 205 1.51 -2.57 16.11
CA LYS A 205 1.92 -1.25 16.54
C LYS A 205 2.98 -1.36 17.65
N PRO A 206 4.00 -0.50 17.63
CA PRO A 206 4.98 -0.42 18.72
C PRO A 206 4.36 0.00 20.05
#